data_AF-A0A6B2LWZ4-F1
#
_entry.id   AF-A0A6B2LWZ4-F1
#
_cell.length_a   1.000
_cell.length_b   1.000
_cell.length_c   1.000
_cell.angle_alpha   90.00
_cell.angle_beta   90.00
_cell.angle_gamma   90.00
#
_symmetry.space_group_name_H-M   'P 1'
#
loop_
_entity.id
_entity.type
_entity.pdbx_description
1 polymer ?
#
loop_
_entity_poly.entity_id
_entity_poly.type
_entity_poly.pdbx_seq_one_letter_code
_entity_poly.pdbx_strand_id
1 'polypeptide(L)' 'MKVLDLSFCEHLSEVHISQIVQGCPHLRELTLNSAEKITDLCVFQITQCSTKLIGLHLQNTQIGDDSF' A
#
# COMPACT_ATOMS: atom_id res chain seq x y z
N MET A 1 -11.31 -9.25 5.48
CA MET A 1 -10.14 -8.77 6.25
C MET A 1 -10.27 -7.25 6.43
N LYS A 2 -9.94 -6.70 7.61
CA LYS A 2 -10.06 -5.23 7.86
C LYS A 2 -8.71 -4.55 8.04
N VAL A 3 -7.74 -5.24 8.60
CA VAL A 3 -6.37 -4.76 8.79
C VAL A 3 -5.45 -5.72 8.05
N LEU A 4 -4.48 -5.19 7.31
CA LEU A 4 -3.45 -5.96 6.63
C LEU A 4 -2.09 -5.34 6.92
N ASP A 5 -1.18 -6.15 7.43
CA ASP A 5 0.19 -5.75 7.67
C ASP A 5 1.10 -6.52 6.72
N LEU A 6 1.85 -5.79 5.90
CA LEU A 6 2.81 -6.30 4.93
C LEU A 6 4.21 -5.74 5.20
N SER A 7 4.49 -5.41 6.46
CA SER A 7 5.81 -4.99 6.91
C SER A 7 6.87 -6.02 6.54
N PHE A 8 8.05 -5.56 6.08
CA PHE A 8 9.21 -6.39 5.72
C PHE A 8 9.02 -7.32 4.52
N CYS A 9 7.99 -7.07 3.71
CA CYS A 9 7.82 -7.77 2.44
C CYS A 9 8.60 -7.05 1.32
N GLU A 10 9.91 -7.25 1.29
CA GLU A 10 10.87 -6.59 0.37
C GLU A 10 10.63 -6.91 -1.13
N HIS A 11 9.90 -8.00 -1.40
CA HIS A 11 9.56 -8.42 -2.77
C HIS A 11 8.18 -7.94 -3.24
N LEU A 12 7.47 -7.16 -2.43
CA LEU A 12 6.23 -6.55 -2.90
C LEU A 12 6.50 -5.56 -4.03
N SER A 13 5.58 -5.56 -4.98
CA SER A 13 5.59 -4.65 -6.12
C SER A 13 4.17 -4.16 -6.34
N GLU A 14 4.03 -3.15 -7.19
CA GLU A 14 2.73 -2.58 -7.56
C GLU A 14 1.71 -3.64 -7.97
N VAL A 15 2.13 -4.64 -8.75
CA VAL A 15 1.26 -5.73 -9.21
C VAL A 15 0.65 -6.50 -8.02
N HIS A 16 1.48 -6.80 -7.01
CA HIS A 16 1.02 -7.51 -5.82
C HIS A 16 0.04 -6.67 -5.02
N ILE A 17 0.31 -5.37 -4.86
CA ILE A 17 -0.61 -4.44 -4.17
C ILE A 17 -1.95 -4.37 -4.89
N SER A 18 -1.93 -4.22 -6.22
CA SER A 18 -3.15 -4.17 -7.04
C SER A 18 -4.02 -5.42 -6.84
N GLN A 19 -3.41 -6.61 -6.83
CA GLN A 19 -4.13 -7.86 -6.56
C GLN A 19 -4.70 -7.91 -5.14
N ILE A 20 -3.95 -7.45 -4.14
CA ILE A 20 -4.39 -7.43 -2.74
C ILE A 20 -5.60 -6.50 -2.57
N VAL A 21 -5.55 -5.28 -3.13
CA VAL A 21 -6.63 -4.30 -2.99
C VAL A 21 -7.87 -4.70 -3.77
N GLN A 22 -7.72 -5.37 -4.91
CA GLN A 22 -8.84 -5.96 -5.66
C GLN A 22 -9.48 -7.12 -4.90
N GLY A 23 -8.69 -7.96 -4.22
CA GLY A 23 -9.18 -9.06 -3.40
C GLY A 23 -9.78 -8.63 -2.05
N CYS A 24 -9.47 -7.42 -1.58
CA CYS A 24 -9.83 -6.94 -0.24
C CYS A 24 -10.64 -5.62 -0.26
N PRO A 25 -11.88 -5.60 -0.80
CA PRO A 25 -12.71 -4.38 -0.90
C PRO A 25 -13.21 -3.83 0.45
N HIS A 26 -12.88 -4.47 1.56
CA HIS A 26 -13.27 -4.07 2.92
C HIS A 26 -12.06 -3.74 3.81
N LEU A 27 -10.89 -3.56 3.19
CA LEU A 27 -9.70 -3.15 3.90
C LEU A 27 -9.91 -1.76 4.52
N ARG A 28 -9.54 -1.63 5.80
CA ARG A 28 -9.64 -0.41 6.60
C ARG A 28 -8.28 0.10 7.02
N GLU A 29 -7.35 -0.80 7.30
CA GLU A 29 -5.99 -0.44 7.67
C GLU A 29 -5.00 -1.26 6.85
N LEU A 30 -4.00 -0.57 6.30
CA LEU A 30 -2.90 -1.18 5.56
C LEU A 30 -1.58 -0.64 6.07
N THR A 31 -0.66 -1.54 6.43
CA THR A 31 0.70 -1.20 6.83
C THR A 31 1.69 -1.74 5.79
N LEU A 32 2.52 -0.84 5.25
CA LEU A 32 3.62 -1.15 4.33
C LEU A 32 4.92 -0.59 4.94
N ASN A 33 5.80 -1.49 5.38
CA ASN A 33 7.10 -1.12 5.92
C ASN A 33 8.24 -1.71 5.10
N SER A 34 9.29 -0.90 4.84
CA SER A 34 10.46 -1.27 4.01
C SER A 34 10.07 -1.71 2.60
N ALA A 35 9.08 -1.05 2.03
CA ALA A 35 8.55 -1.38 0.73
C ALA A 35 9.17 -0.43 -0.31
N GLU A 36 10.45 -0.64 -0.61
CA GLU A 36 11.26 0.21 -1.49
C GLU A 36 10.70 0.32 -2.92
N LYS A 37 9.91 -0.69 -3.34
CA LYS A 37 9.29 -0.75 -4.66
C LYS A 37 7.86 -0.20 -4.70
N ILE A 38 7.37 0.37 -3.59
CA ILE A 38 6.08 1.03 -3.51
C ILE A 38 6.26 2.50 -3.89
N THR A 39 5.55 2.91 -4.94
CA THR A 39 5.54 4.27 -5.48
C THR A 39 4.21 4.96 -5.18
N ASP A 40 4.12 6.27 -5.46
CA ASP A 40 2.86 7.03 -5.37
C ASP A 40 1.71 6.40 -6.17
N LEU A 41 2.03 5.72 -7.28
CA LEU A 41 1.04 5.00 -8.09
C LEU A 41 0.37 3.85 -7.33
N CYS A 42 1.12 3.14 -6.48
CA CYS A 42 0.58 2.08 -5.63
C CYS A 42 -0.42 2.66 -4.62
N VAL A 43 -0.09 3.81 -4.02
CA VAL A 43 -0.97 4.51 -3.06
C VAL A 43 -2.24 4.98 -3.76
N PHE A 44 -2.13 5.49 -4.99
CA PHE A 44 -3.27 5.86 -5.81
C PHE A 44 -4.20 4.67 -6.08
N GLN A 45 -3.64 3.50 -6.42
CA GLN A 45 -4.44 2.27 -6.61
C GLN A 45 -5.13 1.82 -5.31
N ILE A 46 -4.42 1.88 -4.17
CA ILE A 46 -4.99 1.54 -2.85
C ILE A 46 -6.20 2.42 -2.56
N THR A 47 -6.07 3.73 -2.75
CA THR A 47 -7.13 4.70 -2.49
C THR A 47 -8.31 4.59 -3.47
N GLN A 48 -8.06 4.22 -4.73
CA GLN A 48 -9.10 3.94 -5.72
C GLN A 48 -9.93 2.69 -5.36
N CYS A 49 -9.28 1.60 -4.96
CA CYS A 49 -9.96 0.33 -4.70
C CYS A 49 -10.58 0.26 -3.29
N SER A 50 -9.96 0.88 -2.29
CA SER A 50 -10.40 0.79 -0.89
C SER A 50 -11.13 2.06 -0.44
N THR A 51 -12.43 2.16 -0.77
CA THR A 51 -13.31 3.25 -0.31
C THR A 51 -13.55 3.29 1.20
N LYS A 52 -13.11 2.26 1.93
CA LYS A 52 -13.25 2.10 3.38
C LYS A 52 -11.93 2.18 4.14
N LEU A 53 -10.84 2.53 3.47
CA LEU A 53 -9.54 2.71 4.12
C LEU A 53 -9.62 3.91 5.06
N ILE A 54 -9.23 3.68 6.32
CA ILE A 54 -9.22 4.68 7.40
C ILE A 54 -7.77 4.96 7.81
N GLY A 55 -6.88 3.96 7.72
CA GLY A 55 -5.46 4.10 8.04
C GLY A 55 -4.58 3.51 6.93
N LEU A 56 -3.60 4.30 6.49
CA LEU A 56 -2.51 3.84 5.64
C LEU A 56 -1.20 4.20 6.33
N HIS A 57 -0.46 3.19 6.76
CA HIS A 57 0.82 3.34 7.44
C HIS A 57 1.93 2.98 6.46
N LEU A 58 2.79 3.96 6.16
CA LEU A 58 3.90 3.83 5.23
C LEU A 58 5.17 4.17 6.01
N GLN A 59 6.09 3.23 6.15
CA GLN A 59 7.41 3.51 6.74
C GLN A 59 8.50 2.99 5.82
N ASN A 60 9.57 3.79 5.64
CA ASN A 60 10.70 3.42 4.81
C ASN A 60 10.27 3.04 3.37
N THR A 61 9.43 3.88 2.77
CA THR A 61 8.91 3.75 1.40
C THR A 61 9.38 4.93 0.56
N GLN A 62 9.58 4.76 -0.74
CA GLN A 62 10.03 5.83 -1.66
C GLN A 62 8.91 6.81 -2.07
N ILE A 63 7.87 6.93 -1.24
CA ILE A 63 6.68 7.72 -1.52
C ILE A 63 7.00 9.15 -1.08
N GLY A 64 7.14 10.06 -2.04
CA GLY A 64 7.45 11.47 -1.78
C GLY A 64 8.93 11.81 -1.60
N ASP A 65 9.79 11.42 -2.54
CA ASP A 65 11.07 12.13 -2.75
C ASP A 65 11.31 12.45 -4.24
N ASP A 66 10.34 13.12 -4.86
CA ASP A 66 10.62 14.07 -5.94
C ASP A 66 11.16 15.37 -5.29
N SER A 67 12.34 15.28 -4.66
CA SER A 67 13.13 16.48 -4.42
C SER A 67 13.67 16.94 -5.77
N PHE A 68 13.18 18.10 -6.23
CA PHE A 68 13.63 18.85 -7.41
C PHE A 68 15.16 18.88 -7.59
#